data_AF-A0A498J9G6-F1
#
_entry.id   AF-A0A498J9G6-F1
#
_cell.length_a   1.000
_cell.length_b   1.000
_cell.length_c   1.000
_cell.angle_alpha   90.00
_cell.angle_beta   90.00
_cell.angle_gamma   90.00
#
_symmetry.space_group_name_H-M   'P 1'
#
loop_
_entity.id
_entity.type
_entity.pdbx_description
1 polymer ?
#
loop_
_entity_poly.entity_id
_entity_poly.type
_entity_poly.pdbx_seq_one_letter_code
_entity_poly.pdbx_strand_id
1 'polypeptide(L)'
;MENRCKFWLPKKKRFCANVPLNDSLFCGNHTARSDGEWVPCPIDPSHSVLSENLEGHVRRCPLLKQVESLTNQPFYQKGINAGKEDDHDEIESLGVEGPGDLASSNEPVLGALGIVSEMKRNAVYSMTVPDFYKLVEKIESVHESLCKDIRDSYKVTEACAMWIKREVDRKIPFQEKHVMQQVSILGNLEDFGVLKNSEGGERADSGDGNGVPAVVEFGAGRGYLTQMLADCYGIKKVFLVERKSYKLKADRSLRQKESLILQRLRIDIEDLNLNAVESLRGGQYLAIGKHLCGPATDLTLRCCLGEHLQSNIEWRSVNPNLRGLAIATCCHHLCQWKHYINKKYLLELGITKEVFHAITWFTSWAVDADHGANLPDVTDCRPHLESIERKQCGTDDGVEDCVRNMKAVERAVLGFMCKQIIDMGRLMWMKERGLEAEFVKYVPSSVSPENHLLIGRCTNHS
;
A
#
# COMPACT_ATOMS: atom_id res chain seq x y z
N MET A 1 49.15 -6.53 -7.43
CA MET A 1 47.88 -6.11 -6.78
C MET A 1 48.08 -4.70 -6.25
N GLU A 2 48.15 -3.66 -7.06
CA GLU A 2 48.73 -2.40 -6.57
C GLU A 2 48.24 -1.18 -7.36
N ASN A 3 46.95 -0.86 -7.22
CA ASN A 3 46.49 0.54 -7.34
C ASN A 3 45.04 0.67 -6.80
N ARG A 4 44.81 0.30 -5.53
CA ARG A 4 43.49 0.36 -4.91
C ARG A 4 43.53 1.17 -3.63
N CYS A 5 42.46 1.92 -3.39
CA CYS A 5 42.28 2.71 -2.18
C CYS A 5 42.46 1.85 -0.92
N LYS A 6 43.32 2.30 0.00
CA LYS A 6 43.67 1.59 1.24
C LYS A 6 42.59 1.67 2.33
N PHE A 7 41.40 2.19 2.02
CA PHE A 7 40.28 2.22 2.97
C PHE A 7 39.64 0.84 3.12
N TRP A 8 39.62 0.30 4.33
CA TRP A 8 38.99 -0.97 4.65
C TRP A 8 37.46 -0.82 4.76
N LEU A 9 36.70 -1.69 4.08
CA LEU A 9 35.23 -1.72 4.16
C LEU A 9 34.79 -2.89 5.06
N PRO A 10 34.47 -2.66 6.36
CA PRO A 10 34.20 -3.74 7.32
C PRO A 10 33.04 -4.64 6.89
N LYS A 11 31.94 -4.03 6.41
CA LYS A 11 30.74 -4.75 5.92
C LYS A 11 31.02 -5.64 4.70
N LYS A 12 32.06 -5.34 3.92
CA LYS A 12 32.40 -6.06 2.69
C LYS A 12 33.68 -6.90 2.81
N LYS A 13 34.35 -6.88 3.97
CA LYS A 13 35.61 -7.58 4.26
C LYS A 13 36.66 -7.44 3.15
N ARG A 14 36.82 -6.23 2.61
CA ARG A 14 37.79 -5.92 1.55
C ARG A 14 38.20 -4.45 1.55
N PHE A 15 39.34 -4.13 0.96
CA PHE A 15 39.70 -2.76 0.62
C PHE A 15 38.79 -2.18 -0.47
N CYS A 16 38.62 -0.86 -0.44
CA CYS A 16 37.88 -0.12 -1.45
C CYS A 16 38.44 -0.42 -2.85
N ALA A 17 37.54 -0.64 -3.82
CA ALA A 17 37.94 -1.03 -5.17
C ALA A 17 38.32 0.17 -6.05
N ASN A 18 38.05 1.40 -5.59
CA ASN A 18 38.32 2.60 -6.35
C ASN A 18 39.82 2.88 -6.41
N VAL A 19 40.25 3.50 -7.51
CA VAL A 19 41.63 3.91 -7.72
C VAL A 19 41.97 5.06 -6.74
N PRO A 20 43.13 5.03 -6.06
CA PRO A 20 43.62 6.14 -5.26
C PRO A 20 43.79 7.41 -6.11
N LEU A 21 43.73 8.59 -5.49
CA LEU A 21 44.14 9.82 -6.15
C LEU A 21 45.67 9.84 -6.30
N ASN A 22 46.19 10.58 -7.29
CA ASN A 22 47.62 10.61 -7.62
C ASN A 22 48.54 10.87 -6.41
N ASP A 23 48.04 11.65 -5.43
CA ASP A 23 48.79 12.04 -4.22
C ASP A 23 48.17 11.51 -2.92
N SER A 24 47.34 10.45 -2.97
CA SER A 24 46.69 9.87 -1.78
C SER A 24 46.69 8.36 -1.81
N LEU A 25 46.84 7.73 -0.63
CA LEU A 25 46.61 6.29 -0.45
C LEU A 25 45.12 5.91 -0.57
N PHE A 26 44.23 6.90 -0.66
CA PHE A 26 42.79 6.73 -0.69
C PHE A 26 42.19 7.32 -1.98
N CYS A 27 41.06 6.75 -2.43
CA CYS A 27 40.26 7.31 -3.52
C CYS A 27 39.53 8.56 -3.04
N GLY A 28 39.00 9.37 -3.96
CA GLY A 28 38.27 10.61 -3.63
C GLY A 28 37.12 10.48 -2.62
N ASN A 29 36.52 9.29 -2.45
CA ASN A 29 35.47 9.05 -1.44
C ASN A 29 36.00 8.74 -0.03
N HIS A 30 37.29 8.43 0.12
CA HIS A 30 37.89 7.94 1.37
C HIS A 30 39.20 8.65 1.74
N THR A 31 39.63 9.65 0.95
CA THR A 31 40.65 10.59 1.40
C THR A 31 40.04 11.42 2.53
N ALA A 32 40.76 11.59 3.65
CA ALA A 32 40.41 12.59 4.65
C ALA A 32 40.53 13.96 3.99
N ARG A 33 39.42 14.45 3.42
CA ARG A 33 39.33 15.78 2.82
C ARG A 33 39.03 16.73 3.96
N SER A 34 40.08 17.34 4.51
CA SER A 34 40.02 18.03 5.80
C SER A 34 39.33 19.40 5.80
N ASP A 35 39.03 20.05 4.65
CA ASP A 35 38.69 21.50 4.72
C ASP A 35 37.49 21.96 3.87
N GLY A 36 36.68 21.04 3.32
CA GLY A 36 35.52 21.41 2.50
C GLY A 36 34.21 21.44 3.29
N GLU A 37 33.45 22.54 3.22
CA GLU A 37 32.08 22.58 3.72
C GLU A 37 31.20 21.62 2.92
N TRP A 38 30.71 20.56 3.57
CA TRP A 38 29.76 19.62 2.97
C TRP A 38 28.35 20.10 3.23
N VAL A 39 27.63 20.35 2.14
CA VAL A 39 26.22 20.75 2.20
C VAL A 39 25.34 19.59 1.73
N PRO A 40 24.18 19.35 2.35
CA PRO A 40 23.19 18.43 1.80
C PRO A 40 22.83 18.83 0.37
N CYS A 41 22.70 17.85 -0.53
CA CYS A 41 22.22 18.15 -1.87
C CYS A 41 20.77 18.71 -1.79
N PRO A 42 20.46 19.84 -2.45
CA PRO A 42 19.15 20.47 -2.38
C PRO A 42 18.09 19.67 -3.16
N ILE A 43 18.50 18.80 -4.09
CA ILE A 43 17.60 17.91 -4.82
C ILE A 43 17.35 16.61 -4.04
N ASP A 44 18.40 16.03 -3.45
CA ASP A 44 18.34 14.77 -2.70
C ASP A 44 19.12 14.90 -1.38
N PRO A 45 18.44 15.31 -0.29
CA PRO A 45 19.08 15.49 1.01
C PRO A 45 19.66 14.20 1.62
N SER A 46 19.44 13.02 1.01
CA SER A 46 20.01 11.75 1.47
C SER A 46 21.53 11.64 1.25
N HIS A 47 22.12 12.58 0.49
CA HIS A 47 23.55 12.67 0.33
C HIS A 47 24.03 14.12 0.37
N SER A 48 25.31 14.28 0.70
CA SER A 48 25.98 15.57 0.75
C SER A 48 26.99 15.71 -0.37
N VAL A 49 27.24 16.95 -0.77
CA VAL A 49 28.26 17.32 -1.74
C VAL A 49 29.13 18.43 -1.18
N LEU A 50 30.36 18.54 -1.66
CA LEU A 50 31.20 19.68 -1.35
C LEU A 50 30.53 20.96 -1.88
N SER A 51 30.48 22.01 -1.08
CA SER A 51 29.88 23.29 -1.42
C SER A 51 30.38 23.82 -2.78
N GLU A 52 31.69 23.74 -3.03
CA GLU A 52 32.33 24.12 -4.31
C GLU A 52 31.84 23.33 -5.53
N ASN A 53 31.37 22.09 -5.34
CA ASN A 53 30.92 21.20 -6.40
C ASN A 53 29.38 21.17 -6.53
N LEU A 54 28.67 21.93 -5.70
CA LEU A 54 27.21 21.88 -5.62
C LEU A 54 26.56 22.23 -6.97
N GLU A 55 27.00 23.31 -7.62
CA GLU A 55 26.41 23.76 -8.89
C GLU A 55 26.56 22.71 -10.00
N GLY A 56 27.74 22.11 -10.13
CA GLY A 56 28.01 21.05 -11.10
C GLY A 56 27.37 19.70 -10.74
N HIS A 57 27.10 19.46 -9.45
CA HIS A 57 26.39 18.30 -8.97
C HIS A 57 24.90 18.38 -9.29
N VAL A 58 24.24 19.50 -8.98
CA VAL A 58 22.77 19.66 -9.11
C VAL A 58 22.30 19.28 -10.52
N ARG A 59 23.04 19.70 -11.56
CA ARG A 59 22.76 19.38 -12.98
C ARG A 59 22.93 17.90 -13.35
N ARG A 60 23.61 17.11 -12.51
CA ARG A 60 23.92 15.70 -12.76
C ARG A 60 23.45 14.79 -11.62
N CYS A 61 22.68 15.33 -10.68
CA CYS A 61 22.16 14.60 -9.55
C CYS A 61 21.41 13.35 -10.07
N PRO A 62 21.73 12.15 -9.57
CA PRO A 62 21.03 10.94 -9.99
C PRO A 62 19.52 11.02 -9.78
N LEU A 63 19.06 11.71 -8.72
CA LEU A 63 17.63 11.89 -8.47
C LEU A 63 17.00 12.83 -9.51
N LEU A 64 17.64 13.93 -9.87
CA LEU A 64 17.14 14.82 -10.94
C LEU A 64 16.95 14.05 -12.24
N LYS A 65 17.96 13.32 -12.69
CA LYS A 65 17.87 12.51 -13.92
C LYS A 65 16.76 11.46 -13.87
N GLN A 66 16.54 10.88 -12.69
CA GLN A 66 15.44 9.92 -12.48
C GLN A 66 14.08 10.61 -12.60
N VAL A 67 13.92 11.79 -11.99
CA VAL A 67 12.70 12.58 -12.08
C VAL A 67 12.44 12.99 -13.52
N GLU A 68 13.41 13.57 -14.22
CA GLU A 68 13.27 13.96 -15.65
C GLU A 68 12.93 12.76 -16.54
N SER A 69 13.61 11.63 -16.33
CA SER A 69 13.32 10.39 -17.06
C SER A 69 11.92 9.87 -16.80
N LEU A 70 11.40 10.03 -15.58
CA LEU A 70 10.06 9.60 -15.17
C LEU A 70 8.99 10.55 -15.70
N THR A 71 9.19 11.86 -15.59
CA THR A 71 8.24 12.88 -16.05
C THR A 71 8.01 12.84 -17.56
N ASN A 72 8.99 12.33 -18.32
CA ASN A 72 8.89 12.11 -19.76
C ASN A 72 8.21 10.78 -20.14
N GLN A 73 7.84 9.93 -19.18
CA GLN A 73 7.13 8.69 -19.47
C GLN A 73 5.65 8.96 -19.76
N PRO A 74 5.04 8.27 -20.74
CA PRO A 74 3.63 8.46 -21.07
C PRO A 74 2.69 8.10 -19.90
N PHE A 75 3.10 7.17 -19.04
CA PHE A 75 2.34 6.72 -17.88
C PHE A 75 2.51 7.60 -16.63
N TYR A 76 3.30 8.68 -16.70
CA TYR A 76 3.43 9.63 -15.61
C TYR A 76 2.40 10.76 -15.76
N GLN A 77 1.52 10.88 -14.78
CA GLN A 77 0.57 11.99 -14.68
C GLN A 77 0.47 12.40 -13.21
N LYS A 78 1.10 13.53 -12.87
CA LYS A 78 1.23 13.99 -11.48
C LYS A 78 -0.14 14.06 -10.79
N GLY A 79 -0.27 13.38 -9.65
CA GLY A 79 -1.45 13.43 -8.78
C GLY A 79 -2.73 12.85 -9.38
N ILE A 80 -2.67 12.08 -10.48
CA ILE A 80 -3.86 11.47 -11.10
C ILE A 80 -4.63 10.58 -10.11
N ASN A 81 -3.91 9.94 -9.20
CA ASN A 81 -4.46 9.15 -8.11
C ASN A 81 -4.21 9.85 -6.77
N ALA A 82 -4.20 11.17 -6.63
CA ALA A 82 -3.96 11.83 -5.34
C ALA A 82 -5.20 11.86 -4.42
N GLY A 83 -6.40 11.81 -4.99
CA GLY A 83 -7.63 12.11 -4.23
C GLY A 83 -7.73 13.60 -3.89
N LYS A 84 -8.81 13.99 -3.21
CA LYS A 84 -9.14 15.38 -2.86
C LYS A 84 -9.25 15.52 -1.34
N GLU A 85 -8.97 16.69 -0.79
CA GLU A 85 -9.14 16.94 0.66
C GLU A 85 -10.62 16.95 1.05
N ASP A 86 -11.46 17.60 0.27
CA ASP A 86 -12.91 17.68 0.48
C ASP A 86 -13.65 17.19 -0.76
N ASP A 87 -14.70 16.38 -0.58
CA ASP A 87 -15.56 15.88 -1.67
C ASP A 87 -16.79 16.80 -1.89
N HIS A 88 -16.77 18.03 -1.35
CA HIS A 88 -17.89 18.97 -1.42
C HIS A 88 -18.23 19.46 -2.84
N ASP A 89 -17.32 19.30 -3.80
CA ASP A 89 -17.53 19.79 -5.18
C ASP A 89 -18.44 18.88 -6.05
N GLU A 90 -18.88 17.72 -5.55
CA GLU A 90 -19.78 16.82 -6.32
C GLU A 90 -21.28 17.02 -5.99
N ILE A 91 -21.64 17.98 -5.14
CA ILE A 91 -23.05 18.27 -4.77
C ILE A 91 -23.60 19.56 -5.46
N GLU A 92 -22.77 20.34 -6.17
CA GLU A 92 -23.20 21.61 -6.81
C GLU A 92 -23.56 21.51 -8.31
N SER A 93 -23.93 20.33 -8.83
CA SER A 93 -24.53 20.23 -10.18
C SER A 93 -26.04 20.50 -10.23
N LEU A 94 -26.59 21.25 -9.26
CA LEU A 94 -27.94 21.80 -9.31
C LEU A 94 -27.89 23.30 -9.01
N GLY A 95 -27.43 24.05 -10.02
CA GLY A 95 -27.73 25.46 -10.33
C GLY A 95 -27.76 26.47 -9.19
N VAL A 96 -26.86 27.45 -9.24
CA VAL A 96 -27.16 28.90 -9.36
C VAL A 96 -25.84 29.62 -9.68
N GLU A 97 -25.82 30.38 -10.78
CA GLU A 97 -24.70 31.27 -11.14
C GLU A 97 -24.65 32.49 -10.21
N GLY A 98 -23.45 32.87 -9.76
CA GLY A 98 -23.18 34.14 -9.08
C GLY A 98 -21.70 34.54 -9.21
N PRO A 99 -21.39 35.84 -9.41
CA PRO A 99 -20.13 36.27 -10.02
C PRO A 99 -18.99 36.40 -9.01
N GLY A 100 -17.76 36.21 -9.51
CA GLY A 100 -16.53 36.12 -8.73
C GLY A 100 -16.01 37.42 -8.13
N ASP A 101 -14.94 37.29 -7.35
CA ASP A 101 -13.83 38.24 -7.34
C ASP A 101 -12.57 37.67 -6.67
N LEU A 102 -11.43 38.16 -7.17
CA LEU A 102 -10.04 37.91 -6.76
C LEU A 102 -9.76 38.35 -5.31
N ALA A 103 -8.90 37.61 -4.59
CA ALA A 103 -7.62 38.14 -4.07
C ALA A 103 -6.77 37.10 -3.31
N SER A 104 -5.63 36.76 -3.93
CA SER A 104 -4.30 36.48 -3.37
C SER A 104 -4.07 36.82 -1.88
N SER A 105 -3.70 35.81 -1.09
CA SER A 105 -2.75 35.97 0.01
C SER A 105 -1.71 34.84 0.00
N ASN A 106 -0.44 35.23 -0.10
CA ASN A 106 0.73 34.37 -0.03
C ASN A 106 0.96 33.93 1.43
N GLU A 107 0.33 32.84 1.84
CA GLU A 107 0.77 32.03 2.98
C GLU A 107 1.72 30.93 2.46
N PRO A 108 2.79 30.56 3.19
CA PRO A 108 3.68 29.50 2.75
C PRO A 108 2.88 28.21 2.65
N VAL A 109 3.00 27.50 1.52
CA VAL A 109 2.30 26.23 1.26
C VAL A 109 2.78 25.15 2.23
N LEU A 110 2.21 25.15 3.43
CA LEU A 110 2.23 24.07 4.41
C LEU A 110 1.23 22.96 4.03
N GLY A 111 0.67 23.00 2.81
CA GLY A 111 -0.33 22.05 2.31
C GLY A 111 0.25 20.73 1.78
N ALA A 112 1.55 20.49 1.91
CA ALA A 112 2.22 19.30 1.34
C ALA A 112 2.60 18.22 2.38
N LEU A 113 2.55 18.52 3.69
CA LEU A 113 2.79 17.51 4.72
C LEU A 113 1.47 17.00 5.27
N GLY A 114 1.12 15.76 4.91
CA GLY A 114 -0.03 15.06 5.50
C GLY A 114 0.07 14.96 7.03
N ILE A 115 -1.05 14.67 7.68
CA ILE A 115 -1.15 14.62 9.15
C ILE A 115 -0.29 13.47 9.70
N VAL A 116 0.73 13.82 10.48
CA VAL A 116 1.66 12.84 11.09
C VAL A 116 1.02 12.14 12.29
N SER A 117 1.53 10.95 12.64
CA SER A 117 0.98 10.15 13.74
C SER A 117 0.97 10.89 15.09
N GLU A 118 1.95 11.75 15.33
CA GLU A 118 2.00 12.60 16.53
C GLU A 118 0.84 13.59 16.59
N MET A 119 0.49 14.23 15.47
CA MET A 119 -0.66 15.13 15.41
C MET A 119 -1.97 14.39 15.69
N LYS A 120 -2.12 13.17 15.15
CA LYS A 120 -3.30 12.32 15.40
C LYS A 120 -3.43 11.96 16.89
N ARG A 121 -2.33 11.54 17.51
CA ARG A 121 -2.27 11.22 18.94
C ARG A 121 -2.63 12.44 19.80
N ASN A 122 -1.98 13.58 19.54
CA ASN A 122 -2.20 14.79 20.31
C ASN A 122 -3.65 15.28 20.18
N ALA A 123 -4.28 15.13 19.01
CA ALA A 123 -5.70 15.43 18.84
C ALA A 123 -6.60 14.55 19.73
N VAL A 124 -6.29 13.26 19.89
CA VAL A 124 -7.05 12.37 20.79
C VAL A 124 -6.79 12.71 22.26
N TYR A 125 -5.53 12.98 22.64
CA TYR A 125 -5.21 13.32 24.03
C TYR A 125 -5.78 14.66 24.48
N SER A 126 -6.05 15.57 23.56
CA SER A 126 -6.73 16.85 23.83
C SER A 126 -8.26 16.73 23.98
N MET A 127 -8.85 15.54 23.78
CA MET A 127 -10.28 15.33 24.00
C MET A 127 -10.63 15.34 25.49
N THR A 128 -11.89 15.61 25.81
CA THR A 128 -12.40 15.33 27.16
C THR A 128 -12.55 13.82 27.35
N VAL A 129 -12.39 13.33 28.58
CA VAL A 129 -12.60 11.91 28.90
C VAL A 129 -13.99 11.41 28.45
N PRO A 130 -15.10 12.15 28.66
CA PRO A 130 -16.40 11.77 28.12
C PRO A 130 -16.44 11.65 26.59
N ASP A 131 -15.79 12.57 25.86
CA ASP A 131 -15.80 12.52 24.40
C ASP A 131 -14.93 11.39 23.85
N PHE A 132 -13.84 11.04 24.55
CA PHE A 132 -13.06 9.84 24.24
C PHE A 132 -13.89 8.56 24.36
N TYR A 133 -14.66 8.38 25.45
CA TYR A 133 -15.52 7.21 25.59
C TYR A 133 -16.65 7.16 24.57
N LYS A 134 -17.30 8.30 24.27
CA LYS A 134 -18.28 8.39 23.16
C LYS A 134 -17.67 7.98 21.82
N LEU A 135 -16.41 8.34 21.57
CA LEU A 135 -15.70 7.93 20.36
C LEU A 135 -15.49 6.41 20.32
N VAL A 136 -15.09 5.80 21.44
CA VAL A 136 -14.96 4.34 21.57
C VAL A 136 -16.30 3.65 21.31
N GLU A 137 -17.37 4.06 22.00
CA GLU A 137 -18.73 3.53 21.81
C GLU A 137 -19.19 3.66 20.35
N LYS A 138 -18.87 4.77 19.69
CA LYS A 138 -19.18 4.97 18.27
C LYS A 138 -18.44 3.99 17.37
N ILE A 139 -17.15 3.75 17.63
CA ILE A 139 -16.36 2.76 16.88
C ILE A 139 -16.98 1.37 17.05
N GLU A 140 -17.37 1.02 18.27
CA GLU A 140 -18.02 -0.25 18.59
C GLU A 140 -19.36 -0.42 17.87
N SER A 141 -20.22 0.60 17.93
CA SER A 141 -21.52 0.59 17.25
C SER A 141 -21.39 0.47 15.73
N VAL A 142 -20.48 1.25 15.13
CA VAL A 142 -20.23 1.18 13.68
C VAL A 142 -19.69 -0.19 13.31
N HIS A 143 -18.71 -0.71 14.04
CA HIS A 143 -18.15 -2.04 13.80
C HIS A 143 -19.20 -3.13 13.93
N GLU A 144 -20.02 -3.10 14.99
CA GLU A 144 -21.09 -4.07 15.17
C GLU A 144 -22.07 -4.01 14.01
N SER A 145 -22.41 -2.83 13.49
CA SER A 145 -23.35 -2.75 12.35
C SER A 145 -22.78 -3.29 11.04
N LEU A 146 -21.45 -3.23 10.84
CA LEU A 146 -20.82 -3.46 9.52
C LEU A 146 -20.02 -4.76 9.41
N CYS A 147 -19.40 -5.20 10.49
CA CYS A 147 -18.30 -6.16 10.45
C CYS A 147 -18.63 -7.51 11.11
N LYS A 148 -19.92 -7.86 11.25
CA LYS A 148 -20.36 -9.06 12.00
C LYS A 148 -19.77 -10.37 11.49
N ASP A 149 -19.53 -10.48 10.17
CA ASP A 149 -19.20 -11.75 9.52
C ASP A 149 -18.02 -11.64 8.52
N ILE A 150 -16.88 -11.08 8.96
CA ILE A 150 -15.65 -11.14 8.14
C ILE A 150 -15.13 -12.58 8.16
N ARG A 151 -15.37 -13.31 7.07
CA ARG A 151 -15.00 -14.72 6.96
C ARG A 151 -13.50 -14.94 6.91
N ASP A 152 -13.08 -16.04 7.54
CA ASP A 152 -11.77 -16.63 7.30
C ASP A 152 -11.75 -17.32 5.93
N SER A 153 -10.69 -17.08 5.15
CA SER A 153 -10.50 -17.67 3.83
C SER A 153 -9.03 -18.04 3.61
N TYR A 154 -8.59 -19.07 4.34
CA TYR A 154 -7.21 -19.58 4.32
C TYR A 154 -7.03 -20.57 3.18
N LYS A 155 -7.15 -20.08 1.94
CA LYS A 155 -7.14 -20.94 0.75
C LYS A 155 -5.74 -21.46 0.48
N VAL A 156 -5.65 -22.74 0.13
CA VAL A 156 -4.42 -23.36 -0.35
C VAL A 156 -4.74 -23.99 -1.69
N THR A 157 -3.96 -23.68 -2.72
CA THR A 157 -4.13 -24.20 -4.07
C THR A 157 -3.01 -25.17 -4.41
N GLU A 158 -3.35 -26.30 -5.04
CA GLU A 158 -2.37 -27.30 -5.49
C GLU A 158 -1.47 -26.74 -6.60
N ALA A 159 -1.92 -25.72 -7.35
CA ALA A 159 -1.09 -25.02 -8.34
C ALA A 159 0.20 -24.47 -7.71
N CYS A 160 0.18 -24.13 -6.41
CA CYS A 160 1.33 -23.64 -5.67
C CYS A 160 2.10 -24.73 -4.89
N ALA A 161 1.82 -26.01 -5.12
CA ALA A 161 2.42 -27.11 -4.38
C ALA A 161 3.96 -27.09 -4.41
N MET A 162 4.58 -26.72 -5.53
CA MET A 162 6.04 -26.61 -5.65
C MET A 162 6.63 -25.58 -4.66
N TRP A 163 5.90 -24.49 -4.38
CA TRP A 163 6.31 -23.48 -3.41
C TRP A 163 6.13 -23.95 -1.98
N ILE A 164 5.06 -24.69 -1.70
CA ILE A 164 4.74 -25.26 -0.38
C ILE A 164 5.74 -26.36 -0.02
N LYS A 165 5.99 -27.30 -0.95
CA LYS A 165 6.93 -28.42 -0.82
C LYS A 165 8.40 -27.99 -0.90
N ARG A 166 8.65 -26.70 -1.16
CA ARG A 166 9.99 -26.10 -1.24
C ARG A 166 10.85 -26.71 -2.36
N GLU A 167 10.21 -27.05 -3.46
CA GLU A 167 10.81 -27.59 -4.68
C GLU A 167 11.28 -26.47 -5.64
N VAL A 168 11.07 -25.21 -5.25
CA VAL A 168 11.58 -24.01 -5.95
C VAL A 168 13.09 -23.85 -5.81
N ASP A 169 13.71 -23.07 -6.72
CA ASP A 169 15.16 -22.79 -6.70
C ASP A 169 15.62 -22.34 -5.31
N ARG A 170 16.60 -23.07 -4.74
CA ARG A 170 17.20 -22.79 -3.43
C ARG A 170 17.83 -21.40 -3.32
N LYS A 171 18.07 -20.71 -4.45
CA LYS A 171 18.56 -19.32 -4.50
C LYS A 171 17.46 -18.30 -4.16
N ILE A 172 16.19 -18.69 -4.18
CA ILE A 172 15.07 -17.83 -3.78
C ILE A 172 15.01 -17.76 -2.24
N PRO A 173 15.03 -16.55 -1.65
CA PRO A 173 14.79 -16.37 -0.22
C PRO A 173 13.44 -16.96 0.17
N PHE A 174 13.45 -17.95 1.06
CA PHE A 174 12.26 -18.64 1.53
C PHE A 174 11.98 -18.27 2.99
N GLN A 175 10.75 -17.84 3.26
CA GLN A 175 10.22 -17.67 4.59
C GLN A 175 8.79 -18.21 4.61
N GLU A 176 8.54 -19.19 5.46
CA GLU A 176 7.30 -19.98 5.46
C GLU A 176 6.05 -19.11 5.58
N LYS A 177 6.03 -18.19 6.57
CA LYS A 177 4.93 -17.22 6.75
C LYS A 177 4.69 -16.35 5.51
N HIS A 178 5.73 -16.00 4.75
CA HIS A 178 5.56 -15.22 3.52
C HIS A 178 4.96 -16.05 2.39
N VAL A 179 5.35 -17.34 2.30
CA VAL A 179 4.80 -18.28 1.31
C VAL A 179 3.35 -18.58 1.60
N MET A 180 2.98 -18.90 2.85
CA MET A 180 1.56 -19.14 3.23
C MET A 180 0.65 -17.98 2.81
N GLN A 181 1.09 -16.74 3.05
CA GLN A 181 0.36 -15.55 2.63
C GLN A 181 0.25 -15.42 1.11
N GLN A 182 1.32 -15.69 0.36
CA GLN A 182 1.27 -15.61 -1.11
C GLN A 182 0.34 -16.68 -1.68
N VAL A 183 0.48 -17.91 -1.20
CA VAL A 183 -0.38 -19.05 -1.59
C VAL A 183 -1.84 -18.73 -1.32
N SER A 184 -2.15 -18.16 -0.14
CA SER A 184 -3.55 -17.84 0.18
C SER A 184 -4.12 -16.68 -0.66
N ILE A 185 -3.32 -15.66 -0.99
CA ILE A 185 -3.76 -14.62 -1.95
C ILE A 185 -4.12 -15.25 -3.29
N LEU A 186 -3.26 -16.15 -3.83
CA LEU A 186 -3.53 -16.81 -5.11
C LEU A 186 -4.69 -17.80 -5.03
N GLY A 187 -4.81 -18.55 -3.92
CA GLY A 187 -5.92 -19.46 -3.68
C GLY A 187 -7.26 -18.73 -3.59
N ASN A 188 -7.31 -17.55 -2.96
CA ASN A 188 -8.51 -16.71 -2.97
C ASN A 188 -8.84 -16.20 -4.37
N LEU A 189 -7.84 -15.78 -5.16
CA LEU A 189 -8.04 -15.39 -6.55
C LEU A 189 -8.58 -16.52 -7.44
N GLU A 190 -8.16 -17.76 -7.18
CA GLU A 190 -8.66 -18.95 -7.87
C GLU A 190 -10.10 -19.30 -7.44
N ASP A 191 -10.36 -19.34 -6.13
CA ASP A 191 -11.69 -19.62 -5.54
C ASP A 191 -12.73 -18.58 -5.98
N PHE A 192 -12.32 -17.31 -6.08
CA PHE A 192 -13.16 -16.21 -6.55
C PHE A 192 -13.30 -16.16 -8.09
N GLY A 193 -12.72 -17.12 -8.82
CA GLY A 193 -12.85 -17.24 -10.27
C GLY A 193 -12.07 -16.21 -11.09
N VAL A 194 -11.14 -15.46 -10.48
CA VAL A 194 -10.29 -14.49 -11.18
C VAL A 194 -9.17 -15.21 -11.94
N LEU A 195 -8.51 -16.16 -11.28
CA LEU A 195 -7.52 -17.06 -11.87
C LEU A 195 -8.18 -18.37 -12.33
N LYS A 196 -7.73 -18.91 -13.47
CA LYS A 196 -8.15 -20.24 -13.95
C LYS A 196 -6.95 -21.18 -13.87
N ASN A 197 -7.15 -22.34 -13.27
CA ASN A 197 -6.13 -23.39 -13.25
C ASN A 197 -6.07 -24.08 -14.62
N SER A 198 -4.86 -24.26 -15.17
CA SER A 198 -4.67 -24.80 -16.53
C SER A 198 -4.65 -26.34 -16.57
N GLU A 199 -4.71 -27.02 -15.42
CA GLU A 199 -4.39 -28.46 -15.33
C GLU A 199 -5.59 -29.40 -15.14
N GLY A 200 -6.84 -28.95 -15.34
CA GLY A 200 -8.02 -29.73 -14.90
C GLY A 200 -9.21 -29.88 -15.86
N GLY A 201 -9.09 -29.55 -17.13
CA GLY A 201 -10.19 -29.71 -18.09
C GLY A 201 -9.67 -29.72 -19.51
N GLU A 202 -10.35 -30.45 -20.38
CA GLU A 202 -10.12 -30.48 -21.82
C GLU A 202 -9.71 -29.09 -22.33
N ARG A 203 -8.80 -29.04 -23.30
CA ARG A 203 -8.65 -27.85 -24.14
C ARG A 203 -10.01 -27.61 -24.77
N ALA A 204 -10.86 -26.86 -24.07
CA ALA A 204 -12.03 -26.28 -24.63
C ALA A 204 -11.46 -25.32 -25.65
N ASP A 205 -11.47 -25.78 -26.89
CA ASP A 205 -11.42 -24.99 -28.10
C ASP A 205 -12.69 -24.11 -28.20
N SER A 206 -13.18 -23.63 -27.05
CA SER A 206 -14.08 -22.50 -26.95
C SER A 206 -13.23 -21.30 -27.32
N GLY A 207 -13.36 -20.88 -28.57
CA GLY A 207 -12.77 -19.69 -29.17
C GLY A 207 -13.13 -18.37 -28.48
N ASP A 208 -12.88 -18.26 -27.18
CA ASP A 208 -12.78 -16.99 -26.49
C ASP A 208 -11.31 -16.56 -26.53
N GLY A 209 -11.00 -15.61 -27.40
CA GLY A 209 -9.64 -15.14 -27.72
C GLY A 209 -8.90 -14.42 -26.59
N ASN A 210 -9.28 -14.60 -25.32
CA ASN A 210 -8.65 -13.93 -24.20
C ASN A 210 -7.47 -14.75 -23.65
N GLY A 211 -6.27 -14.40 -24.13
CA GLY A 211 -5.01 -14.91 -23.59
C GLY A 211 -4.84 -14.67 -22.08
N VAL A 212 -3.89 -15.39 -21.47
CA VAL A 212 -3.53 -15.24 -20.05
C VAL A 212 -3.32 -13.75 -19.69
N PRO A 213 -4.00 -13.22 -18.67
CA PRO A 213 -3.95 -11.78 -18.36
C PRO A 213 -2.55 -11.36 -17.94
N ALA A 214 -2.23 -10.09 -18.15
CA ALA A 214 -1.05 -9.48 -17.55
C ALA A 214 -1.23 -9.36 -16.02
N VAL A 215 -0.14 -9.22 -15.28
CA VAL A 215 -0.19 -8.99 -13.83
C VAL A 215 0.50 -7.69 -13.49
N VAL A 216 -0.18 -6.88 -12.69
CA VAL A 216 0.34 -5.63 -12.14
C VAL A 216 0.44 -5.79 -10.62
N GLU A 217 1.65 -5.95 -10.11
CA GLU A 217 1.90 -5.98 -8.66
C GLU A 217 2.22 -4.57 -8.18
N PHE A 218 1.28 -4.00 -7.42
CA PHE A 218 1.44 -2.73 -6.74
C PHE A 218 2.19 -2.91 -5.43
N GLY A 219 3.16 -2.04 -5.17
CA GLY A 219 4.03 -2.17 -4.01
C GLY A 219 4.92 -3.42 -4.08
N ALA A 220 5.36 -3.80 -5.28
CA ALA A 220 5.97 -5.10 -5.54
C ALA A 220 7.20 -5.43 -4.67
N GLY A 221 7.97 -4.41 -4.28
CA GLY A 221 9.20 -4.59 -3.55
C GLY A 221 10.12 -5.62 -4.21
N ARG A 222 10.29 -6.79 -3.57
CA ARG A 222 11.11 -7.88 -4.12
C ARG A 222 10.45 -8.64 -5.28
N GLY A 223 9.12 -8.58 -5.45
CA GLY A 223 8.37 -9.18 -6.57
C GLY A 223 8.12 -10.69 -6.44
N TYR A 224 8.14 -11.24 -5.22
CA TYR A 224 7.97 -12.68 -5.01
C TYR A 224 6.53 -13.17 -5.14
N LEU A 225 5.53 -12.30 -4.93
CA LEU A 225 4.14 -12.68 -5.21
C LEU A 225 3.94 -12.90 -6.71
N THR A 226 4.42 -11.96 -7.55
CA THR A 226 4.44 -12.15 -9.01
C THR A 226 5.27 -13.35 -9.45
N GLN A 227 6.42 -13.61 -8.82
CA GLN A 227 7.22 -14.80 -9.13
C GLN A 227 6.42 -16.09 -8.92
N MET A 228 5.76 -16.25 -7.77
CA MET A 228 4.92 -17.42 -7.50
C MET A 228 3.81 -17.55 -8.53
N LEU A 229 3.14 -16.45 -8.84
CA LEU A 229 2.08 -16.43 -9.83
C LEU A 229 2.59 -16.78 -11.26
N ALA A 230 3.78 -16.31 -11.65
CA ALA A 230 4.42 -16.66 -12.92
C ALA A 230 4.96 -18.10 -12.97
N ASP A 231 5.26 -18.71 -11.81
CA ASP A 231 5.61 -20.12 -11.71
C ASP A 231 4.38 -21.03 -11.83
N CYS A 232 3.24 -20.62 -11.28
CA CYS A 232 2.08 -21.52 -11.11
C CYS A 232 0.97 -21.34 -12.18
N TYR A 233 0.84 -20.17 -12.80
CA TYR A 233 -0.33 -19.83 -13.64
C TYR A 233 0.01 -19.47 -15.11
N GLY A 234 1.23 -19.78 -15.57
CA GLY A 234 1.61 -19.59 -16.99
C GLY A 234 1.63 -18.12 -17.46
N ILE A 235 1.82 -17.19 -16.52
CA ILE A 235 1.70 -15.75 -16.78
C ILE A 235 2.90 -15.26 -17.58
N LYS A 236 2.63 -14.53 -18.66
CA LYS A 236 3.64 -14.10 -19.64
C LYS A 236 3.98 -12.62 -19.60
N LYS A 237 3.15 -11.78 -18.98
CA LYS A 237 3.37 -10.33 -18.89
C LYS A 237 3.24 -9.88 -17.44
N VAL A 238 4.32 -9.32 -16.90
CA VAL A 238 4.39 -8.90 -15.51
C VAL A 238 4.91 -7.47 -15.37
N PHE A 239 4.20 -6.71 -14.54
CA PHE A 239 4.43 -5.30 -14.27
C PHE A 239 4.59 -5.12 -12.76
N LEU A 240 5.73 -4.57 -12.34
CA LEU A 240 6.05 -4.38 -10.93
C LEU A 240 6.10 -2.88 -10.64
N VAL A 241 5.18 -2.37 -9.84
CA VAL A 241 5.08 -0.94 -9.48
C VAL A 241 5.69 -0.73 -8.10
N GLU A 242 6.70 0.14 -7.99
CA GLU A 242 7.31 0.50 -6.71
C GLU A 242 7.95 1.90 -6.76
N ARG A 243 8.01 2.58 -5.60
CA ARG A 243 8.70 3.89 -5.50
C ARG A 243 10.22 3.74 -5.43
N LYS A 244 10.71 2.65 -4.83
CA LYS A 244 12.15 2.44 -4.51
C LYS A 244 12.54 1.00 -4.82
N SER A 245 13.78 0.79 -5.25
CA SER A 245 14.30 -0.54 -5.55
C SER A 245 14.87 -1.23 -4.32
N TYR A 246 14.57 -2.52 -4.16
CA TYR A 246 15.11 -3.38 -3.10
C TYR A 246 16.25 -4.29 -3.60
N LYS A 247 17.01 -4.87 -2.66
CA LYS A 247 17.95 -5.97 -2.92
C LYS A 247 17.20 -7.31 -2.94
N LEU A 248 17.81 -8.33 -3.56
CA LEU A 248 17.26 -9.69 -3.66
C LEU A 248 15.88 -9.68 -4.32
N LYS A 249 15.80 -9.12 -5.52
CA LYS A 249 14.56 -9.07 -6.30
C LYS A 249 14.41 -10.33 -7.15
N ALA A 250 13.16 -10.72 -7.37
CA ALA A 250 12.79 -11.79 -8.29
C ALA A 250 13.10 -11.48 -9.77
N ASP A 251 13.48 -10.24 -10.13
CA ASP A 251 13.79 -9.86 -11.52
C ASP A 251 14.77 -10.83 -12.20
N ARG A 252 15.75 -11.36 -11.46
CA ARG A 252 16.73 -12.29 -12.04
C ARG A 252 16.06 -13.61 -12.45
N SER A 253 15.25 -14.21 -11.58
CA SER A 253 14.55 -15.47 -11.86
C SER A 253 13.45 -15.26 -12.89
N LEU A 254 12.69 -14.17 -12.79
CA LEU A 254 11.67 -13.81 -13.77
C LEU A 254 12.25 -13.67 -15.18
N ARG A 255 13.40 -13.00 -15.34
CA ARG A 255 14.06 -12.85 -16.66
C ARG A 255 14.61 -14.14 -17.24
N GLN A 256 14.75 -15.20 -16.45
CA GLN A 256 15.17 -16.51 -16.93
C GLN A 256 14.01 -17.31 -17.53
N LYS A 257 12.76 -16.91 -17.30
CA LYS A 257 11.60 -17.53 -17.93
C LYS A 257 11.50 -17.11 -19.39
N GLU A 258 11.51 -18.08 -20.28
CA GLU A 258 11.33 -17.84 -21.72
C GLU A 258 9.97 -17.17 -21.98
N SER A 259 9.97 -16.21 -22.90
CA SER A 259 8.76 -15.48 -23.32
C SER A 259 8.03 -14.67 -22.23
N LEU A 260 8.64 -14.47 -21.05
CA LEU A 260 8.12 -13.56 -20.02
C LEU A 260 8.56 -12.12 -20.28
N ILE A 261 7.58 -11.22 -20.45
CA ILE A 261 7.79 -9.78 -20.50
C ILE A 261 7.76 -9.25 -19.06
N LEU A 262 8.88 -8.69 -18.60
CA LEU A 262 9.01 -8.04 -17.29
C LEU A 262 9.30 -6.55 -17.43
N GLN A 263 8.38 -5.73 -16.94
CA GLN A 263 8.55 -4.28 -16.79
C GLN A 263 8.41 -3.87 -15.32
N ARG A 264 9.37 -3.09 -14.81
CA ARG A 264 9.35 -2.58 -13.44
C ARG A 264 9.23 -1.06 -13.49
N LEU A 265 8.07 -0.55 -13.10
CA LEU A 265 7.71 0.87 -13.11
C LEU A 265 8.16 1.50 -11.79
N ARG A 266 9.19 2.34 -11.84
CA ARG A 266 9.69 3.12 -10.70
C ARG A 266 8.93 4.44 -10.61
N ILE A 267 7.76 4.41 -9.98
CA ILE A 267 6.82 5.53 -9.95
C ILE A 267 6.00 5.48 -8.65
N ASP A 268 5.57 6.65 -8.18
CA ASP A 268 4.53 6.71 -7.15
C ASP A 268 3.18 6.29 -7.75
N ILE A 269 2.42 5.46 -7.03
CA ILE A 269 1.07 5.07 -7.46
C ILE A 269 0.20 6.33 -7.58
N GLU A 270 0.46 7.37 -6.77
CA GLU A 270 -0.22 8.67 -6.87
C GLU A 270 -0.12 9.30 -8.27
N ASP A 271 0.97 9.05 -9.01
CA ASP A 271 1.26 9.65 -10.31
C ASP A 271 1.11 8.68 -11.49
N LEU A 272 0.70 7.42 -11.24
CA LEU A 272 0.66 6.37 -12.26
C LEU A 272 -0.67 6.35 -13.03
N ASN A 273 -0.60 6.66 -14.32
CA ASN A 273 -1.69 6.37 -15.27
C ASN A 273 -1.46 5.01 -15.94
N LEU A 274 -2.14 3.98 -15.42
CA LEU A 274 -1.98 2.60 -15.90
C LEU A 274 -2.42 2.42 -17.36
N ASN A 275 -3.42 3.18 -17.83
CA ASN A 275 -3.91 3.13 -19.21
C ASN A 275 -2.89 3.69 -20.22
N ALA A 276 -1.93 4.49 -19.75
CA ALA A 276 -0.85 5.02 -20.57
C ALA A 276 0.41 4.14 -20.58
N VAL A 277 0.38 2.97 -19.93
CA VAL A 277 1.42 1.95 -20.05
C VAL A 277 1.22 1.17 -21.36
N GLU A 278 1.99 1.52 -22.39
CA GLU A 278 1.84 0.99 -23.76
C GLU A 278 1.81 -0.55 -23.84
N SER A 279 2.72 -1.22 -23.15
CA SER A 279 2.86 -2.68 -23.12
C SER A 279 1.71 -3.41 -22.40
N LEU A 280 0.87 -2.67 -21.67
CA LEU A 280 -0.35 -3.17 -21.01
C LEU A 280 -1.62 -2.93 -21.83
N ARG A 281 -1.58 -2.05 -22.84
CA ARG A 281 -2.76 -1.67 -23.63
C ARG A 281 -3.34 -2.86 -24.39
N GLY A 282 -4.67 -2.89 -24.50
CA GLY A 282 -5.42 -3.85 -25.30
C GLY A 282 -5.46 -5.29 -24.75
N GLY A 283 -5.02 -5.50 -23.50
CA GLY A 283 -5.10 -6.80 -22.84
C GLY A 283 -5.64 -6.69 -21.42
N GLN A 284 -6.29 -7.76 -20.97
CA GLN A 284 -6.74 -7.84 -19.59
C GLN A 284 -5.56 -7.93 -18.60
N TYR A 285 -5.76 -7.41 -17.39
CA TYR A 285 -4.80 -7.52 -16.31
C TYR A 285 -5.44 -7.83 -14.97
N LEU A 286 -4.62 -8.45 -14.11
CA LEU A 286 -4.88 -8.71 -12.70
C LEU A 286 -4.05 -7.73 -11.86
N ALA A 287 -4.70 -7.01 -10.95
CA ALA A 287 -4.02 -6.13 -9.99
C ALA A 287 -3.81 -6.84 -8.65
N ILE A 288 -2.57 -6.97 -8.21
CA ILE A 288 -2.25 -7.61 -6.92
C ILE A 288 -1.37 -6.71 -6.05
N GLY A 289 -1.40 -6.90 -4.73
CA GLY A 289 -0.49 -6.22 -3.82
C GLY A 289 -0.39 -6.92 -2.48
N LYS A 290 0.84 -7.14 -2.00
CA LYS A 290 1.07 -7.74 -0.67
C LYS A 290 1.77 -6.77 0.26
N HIS A 291 1.00 -6.42 1.30
CA HIS A 291 1.16 -5.38 2.29
C HIS A 291 1.26 -3.99 1.68
N LEU A 292 0.25 -3.62 0.90
CA LEU A 292 0.10 -2.23 0.50
C LEU A 292 -0.25 -1.38 1.72
N CYS A 293 0.58 -0.36 1.97
CA CYS A 293 0.34 0.59 3.05
C CYS A 293 -0.99 1.32 2.86
N GLY A 294 -1.56 1.83 3.96
CA GLY A 294 -2.85 2.52 4.02
C GLY A 294 -3.17 3.36 2.78
N PRO A 295 -2.47 4.50 2.55
CA PRO A 295 -2.72 5.34 1.38
C PRO A 295 -2.53 4.59 0.06
N ALA A 296 -1.48 3.77 -0.06
CA ALA A 296 -1.16 3.05 -1.30
C ALA A 296 -2.26 2.08 -1.75
N THR A 297 -3.03 1.54 -0.81
CA THR A 297 -4.24 0.75 -1.10
C THR A 297 -5.26 1.61 -1.83
N ASP A 298 -5.59 2.79 -1.29
CA ASP A 298 -6.56 3.70 -1.90
C ASP A 298 -6.07 4.28 -3.24
N LEU A 299 -4.77 4.60 -3.35
CA LEU A 299 -4.14 5.02 -4.61
C LEU A 299 -4.26 3.92 -5.68
N THR A 300 -4.06 2.65 -5.29
CA THR A 300 -4.15 1.49 -6.19
C THR A 300 -5.57 1.26 -6.66
N LEU A 301 -6.54 1.31 -5.75
CA LEU A 301 -7.97 1.18 -6.10
C LEU A 301 -8.39 2.28 -7.08
N ARG A 302 -7.99 3.54 -6.87
CA ARG A 302 -8.22 4.63 -7.84
C ARG A 302 -7.49 4.41 -9.16
N CYS A 303 -6.26 3.93 -9.14
CA CYS A 303 -5.50 3.62 -10.36
C CYS A 303 -6.17 2.51 -11.20
N CYS A 304 -6.83 1.55 -10.56
CA CYS A 304 -7.50 0.44 -11.24
C CYS A 304 -8.95 0.76 -11.66
N LEU A 305 -9.67 1.55 -10.86
CA LEU A 305 -11.13 1.72 -10.92
C LEU A 305 -11.60 3.17 -11.07
N GLY A 306 -10.69 4.13 -11.10
CA GLY A 306 -11.02 5.55 -11.19
C GLY A 306 -11.65 5.95 -12.52
N GLU A 307 -12.54 6.93 -12.48
CA GLU A 307 -13.06 7.61 -13.66
C GLU A 307 -11.94 8.46 -14.26
N HIS A 308 -11.31 7.94 -15.31
CA HIS A 308 -10.43 8.76 -16.13
C HIS A 308 -11.30 9.46 -17.18
N LEU A 309 -11.37 10.79 -17.09
CA LEU A 309 -12.05 11.65 -18.07
C LEU A 309 -11.58 11.30 -19.50
N GLN A 310 -12.34 10.46 -20.19
CA GLN A 310 -12.32 10.35 -21.64
C GLN A 310 -13.73 10.67 -22.11
N SER A 311 -13.93 11.96 -22.41
CA SER A 311 -14.94 12.50 -23.33
C SER A 311 -16.36 11.90 -23.30
N ASN A 312 -17.30 12.65 -22.72
CA ASN A 312 -18.70 12.78 -23.14
C ASN A 312 -19.59 11.53 -23.26
N ILE A 313 -19.36 10.47 -22.46
CA ILE A 313 -20.39 9.44 -22.28
C ILE A 313 -20.48 9.10 -20.79
N GLU A 314 -21.64 9.41 -20.20
CA GLU A 314 -22.05 8.95 -18.88
C GLU A 314 -22.06 7.41 -18.86
N TRP A 315 -20.96 6.80 -18.42
CA TRP A 315 -21.02 5.43 -17.91
C TRP A 315 -19.99 5.21 -16.83
N ARG A 316 -20.48 4.76 -15.66
CA ARG A 316 -19.73 4.31 -14.48
C ARG A 316 -18.99 3.00 -14.80
N SER A 317 -18.09 3.01 -15.77
CA SER A 317 -17.37 1.80 -16.22
C SER A 317 -16.08 1.61 -15.43
N VAL A 318 -15.99 0.46 -14.76
CA VAL A 318 -14.71 -0.17 -14.38
C VAL A 318 -13.75 -0.13 -15.57
N ASN A 319 -12.46 0.05 -15.31
CA ASN A 319 -11.44 -0.09 -16.36
C ASN A 319 -11.69 -1.38 -17.15
N PRO A 320 -12.00 -1.31 -18.46
CA PRO A 320 -12.48 -2.46 -19.22
C PRO A 320 -11.45 -3.59 -19.27
N ASN A 321 -10.18 -3.25 -19.04
CA ASN A 321 -9.07 -4.19 -19.05
C ASN A 321 -8.81 -4.83 -17.68
N LEU A 322 -9.40 -4.35 -16.58
CA LEU A 322 -9.26 -5.02 -15.29
C LEU A 322 -10.08 -6.32 -15.31
N ARG A 323 -9.44 -7.45 -15.00
CA ARG A 323 -10.12 -8.74 -14.83
C ARG A 323 -10.53 -8.97 -13.38
N GLY A 324 -9.66 -8.59 -12.46
CA GLY A 324 -9.88 -8.67 -11.02
C GLY A 324 -8.70 -8.13 -10.25
N LEU A 325 -8.83 -8.12 -8.93
CA LEU A 325 -7.80 -7.63 -8.02
C LEU A 325 -7.76 -8.41 -6.72
N ALA A 326 -6.59 -8.44 -6.08
CA ALA A 326 -6.40 -8.93 -4.72
C ALA A 326 -5.34 -8.08 -3.99
N ILE A 327 -5.76 -7.33 -2.97
CA ILE A 327 -4.92 -6.40 -2.22
C ILE A 327 -4.94 -6.75 -0.74
N ALA A 328 -3.81 -7.22 -0.23
CA ALA A 328 -3.61 -7.37 1.21
C ALA A 328 -3.29 -6.01 1.84
N THR A 329 -4.22 -5.50 2.64
CA THR A 329 -4.15 -4.17 3.26
C THR A 329 -3.23 -4.20 4.48
N CYS A 330 -2.54 -3.09 4.76
CA CYS A 330 -1.59 -2.98 5.86
C CYS A 330 -1.35 -1.51 6.24
N CYS A 331 -0.78 -1.25 7.42
CA CYS A 331 -0.35 0.09 7.86
C CYS A 331 -1.47 1.15 7.79
N HIS A 332 -2.68 0.83 8.25
CA HIS A 332 -3.82 1.76 8.28
C HIS A 332 -3.54 3.05 9.06
N HIS A 333 -2.59 3.03 9.99
CA HIS A 333 -2.12 4.23 10.71
C HIS A 333 -1.55 5.32 9.79
N LEU A 334 -1.07 4.94 8.60
CA LEU A 334 -0.60 5.87 7.59
C LEU A 334 -1.72 6.49 6.75
N CYS A 335 -2.96 6.00 6.84
CA CYS A 335 -4.08 6.53 6.07
C CYS A 335 -4.24 8.04 6.32
N GLN A 336 -4.57 8.75 5.25
CA GLN A 336 -4.81 10.18 5.23
C GLN A 336 -6.17 10.43 4.59
N TRP A 337 -6.89 11.43 5.09
CA TRP A 337 -8.24 11.75 4.62
C TRP A 337 -8.26 12.02 3.11
N LYS A 338 -7.32 12.86 2.62
CA LYS A 338 -7.08 13.14 1.20
C LYS A 338 -7.11 11.91 0.29
N HIS A 339 -6.40 10.86 0.72
CA HIS A 339 -6.22 9.65 -0.08
C HIS A 339 -7.35 8.65 0.11
N TYR A 340 -8.09 8.72 1.22
CA TYR A 340 -9.09 7.71 1.51
C TYR A 340 -10.24 7.76 0.48
N ILE A 341 -10.61 6.59 -0.03
CA ILE A 341 -11.36 6.50 -1.28
C ILE A 341 -12.87 6.64 -1.12
N ASN A 342 -13.41 6.37 0.09
CA ASN A 342 -14.85 6.34 0.34
C ASN A 342 -15.26 7.26 1.49
N LYS A 343 -14.91 8.54 1.39
CA LYS A 343 -15.20 9.51 2.45
C LYS A 343 -16.69 9.67 2.65
N LYS A 344 -17.48 9.69 1.57
CA LYS A 344 -18.94 9.74 1.61
C LYS A 344 -19.53 8.66 2.52
N TYR A 345 -19.15 7.41 2.32
CA TYR A 345 -19.61 6.29 3.16
C TYR A 345 -19.21 6.47 4.64
N LEU A 346 -17.99 6.93 4.92
CA LEU A 346 -17.59 7.22 6.30
C LEU A 346 -18.40 8.36 6.92
N LEU A 347 -18.66 9.43 6.18
CA LEU A 347 -19.47 10.55 6.64
C LEU A 347 -20.91 10.14 6.93
N GLU A 348 -21.49 9.25 6.13
CA GLU A 348 -22.83 8.66 6.36
C GLU A 348 -22.89 7.84 7.66
N LEU A 349 -21.77 7.22 8.06
CA LEU A 349 -21.59 6.56 9.36
C LEU A 349 -21.25 7.54 10.50
N GLY A 350 -21.23 8.84 10.20
CA GLY A 350 -20.84 9.91 11.11
C GLY A 350 -19.33 9.99 11.38
N ILE A 351 -18.49 9.26 10.65
CA ILE A 351 -17.03 9.32 10.78
C ILE A 351 -16.53 10.54 9.98
N THR A 352 -16.36 11.67 10.69
CA THR A 352 -15.77 12.90 10.14
C THR A 352 -14.27 12.75 9.89
N LYS A 353 -13.65 13.74 9.28
CA LYS A 353 -12.19 13.81 9.07
C LYS A 353 -11.41 13.65 10.39
N GLU A 354 -11.87 14.31 11.45
CA GLU A 354 -11.24 14.28 12.78
C GLU A 354 -11.35 12.88 13.38
N VAL A 355 -12.55 12.28 13.32
CA VAL A 355 -12.80 10.91 13.77
C VAL A 355 -11.97 9.92 12.95
N PHE A 356 -11.86 10.12 11.63
CA PHE A 356 -11.02 9.31 10.76
C PHE A 356 -9.56 9.35 11.20
N HIS A 357 -9.03 10.53 11.52
CA HIS A 357 -7.67 10.65 12.03
C HIS A 357 -7.48 9.96 13.38
N ALA A 358 -8.47 9.99 14.27
CA ALA A 358 -8.45 9.23 15.51
C ALA A 358 -8.46 7.70 15.26
N ILE A 359 -9.40 7.16 14.47
CA ILE A 359 -9.46 5.71 14.19
C ILE A 359 -8.21 5.20 13.46
N THR A 360 -7.63 6.01 12.55
CA THR A 360 -6.37 5.63 11.91
C THR A 360 -5.25 5.52 12.93
N TRP A 361 -5.17 6.42 13.92
CA TRP A 361 -4.20 6.29 15.01
C TRP A 361 -4.45 5.04 15.87
N PHE A 362 -5.70 4.76 16.25
CA PHE A 362 -6.05 3.56 17.01
C PHE A 362 -5.68 2.25 16.28
N THR A 363 -5.64 2.22 14.94
CA THR A 363 -5.18 1.02 14.22
C THR A 363 -3.74 0.59 14.56
N SER A 364 -2.91 1.50 15.07
CA SER A 364 -1.57 1.16 15.55
C SER A 364 -1.57 0.27 16.78
N TRP A 365 -2.66 0.27 17.56
CA TRP A 365 -2.82 -0.57 18.74
C TRP A 365 -3.11 -2.04 18.43
N ALA A 366 -3.47 -2.38 17.20
CA ALA A 366 -3.79 -3.76 16.80
C ALA A 366 -2.60 -4.73 17.01
N VAL A 367 -1.39 -4.21 17.21
CA VAL A 367 -0.17 -5.00 17.47
C VAL A 367 0.33 -4.87 18.92
N ASP A 368 -0.42 -4.23 19.82
CA ASP A 368 -0.01 -3.99 21.22
C ASP A 368 -0.01 -5.26 22.08
N ALA A 369 -0.81 -6.27 21.72
CA ALA A 369 -0.85 -7.55 22.42
C ALA A 369 0.24 -8.50 21.89
N ASP A 370 1.03 -9.07 22.80
CA ASP A 370 2.09 -10.02 22.48
C ASP A 370 1.59 -11.16 21.58
N HIS A 371 2.34 -11.46 20.50
CA HIS A 371 2.04 -12.52 19.52
C HIS A 371 1.95 -13.95 20.11
N GLY A 372 2.17 -14.12 21.41
CA GLY A 372 2.06 -15.39 22.15
C GLY A 372 0.74 -15.58 22.88
N ALA A 373 -0.07 -14.53 23.07
CA ALA A 373 -1.43 -14.66 23.57
C ALA A 373 -2.34 -14.95 22.37
N ASN A 374 -3.12 -16.03 22.43
CA ASN A 374 -4.24 -16.21 21.50
C ASN A 374 -5.18 -15.02 21.72
N LEU A 375 -5.09 -13.98 20.87
CA LEU A 375 -6.09 -12.92 20.87
C LEU A 375 -7.43 -13.58 20.56
N PRO A 376 -8.46 -13.39 21.40
CA PRO A 376 -9.80 -13.85 21.05
C PRO A 376 -10.21 -13.15 19.75
N ASP A 377 -11.02 -13.83 18.93
CA ASP A 377 -11.63 -13.15 17.78
C ASP A 377 -12.36 -11.88 18.26
N VAL A 378 -12.41 -10.84 17.44
CA VAL A 378 -12.99 -9.52 17.82
C VAL A 378 -14.43 -9.70 18.35
N THR A 379 -15.12 -10.74 17.86
CA THR A 379 -16.44 -11.20 18.26
C THR A 379 -16.53 -11.77 19.69
N ASP A 380 -15.46 -12.36 20.22
CA ASP A 380 -15.41 -13.06 21.53
C ASP A 380 -15.00 -12.13 22.70
N CYS A 381 -14.67 -10.86 22.41
CA CYS A 381 -14.18 -9.88 23.39
C CYS A 381 -15.26 -8.98 24.03
N ARG A 382 -16.54 -9.13 23.64
CA ARG A 382 -17.69 -8.34 24.16
C ARG A 382 -17.69 -8.12 25.68
N PRO A 383 -17.49 -9.15 26.53
CA PRO A 383 -17.56 -8.95 27.99
C PRO A 383 -16.34 -8.23 28.60
N HIS A 384 -15.30 -7.88 27.82
CA HIS A 384 -14.09 -7.23 28.34
C HIS A 384 -14.14 -5.70 28.27
N LEU A 385 -14.78 -5.10 27.26
CA LEU A 385 -14.87 -3.63 27.13
C LEU A 385 -15.99 -2.99 27.96
N GLU A 386 -17.07 -3.70 28.31
CA GLU A 386 -18.08 -3.23 29.30
C GLU A 386 -17.48 -3.01 30.71
N SER A 387 -16.23 -3.42 30.93
CA SER A 387 -15.46 -3.15 32.16
C SER A 387 -14.72 -1.81 32.12
N ILE A 388 -14.52 -1.22 30.93
CA ILE A 388 -13.88 0.08 30.73
C ILE A 388 -14.82 1.19 31.22
N GLU A 389 -16.12 1.10 30.94
CA GLU A 389 -17.14 2.02 31.46
C GLU A 389 -17.22 2.05 33.00
N ARG A 390 -16.78 0.97 33.67
CA ARG A 390 -16.92 0.78 35.12
C ARG A 390 -15.65 1.06 35.94
N LYS A 391 -14.51 1.32 35.31
CA LYS A 391 -13.31 1.81 36.02
C LYS A 391 -13.29 3.33 35.95
N GLN A 392 -13.88 3.98 36.95
CA GLN A 392 -13.74 5.42 37.14
C GLN A 392 -12.25 5.77 37.22
N CYS A 393 -11.74 6.43 36.17
CA CYS A 393 -10.55 7.26 36.27
C CYS A 393 -10.82 8.35 37.32
N GLY A 394 -9.80 8.78 38.06
CA GLY A 394 -9.96 9.90 38.99
C GLY A 394 -10.46 11.13 38.25
N THR A 395 -11.21 11.99 38.94
CA THR A 395 -11.81 13.21 38.35
C THR A 395 -10.81 14.22 37.76
N ASP A 396 -9.49 13.95 37.85
CA ASP A 396 -8.39 14.80 37.38
C ASP A 396 -7.52 14.13 36.30
N ASP A 397 -7.87 12.90 35.88
CA ASP A 397 -7.07 12.13 34.92
C ASP A 397 -7.43 12.51 33.46
N GLY A 398 -6.42 12.75 32.63
CA GLY A 398 -6.61 13.05 31.20
C GLY A 398 -6.88 11.79 30.36
N VAL A 399 -7.20 11.99 29.07
CA VAL A 399 -7.35 10.86 28.12
C VAL A 399 -6.06 10.04 28.01
N GLU A 400 -4.90 10.68 28.13
CA GLU A 400 -3.60 9.97 28.14
C GLU A 400 -3.49 8.95 29.29
N ASP A 401 -3.94 9.31 30.49
CA ASP A 401 -3.95 8.41 31.64
C ASP A 401 -4.97 7.27 31.45
N CYS A 402 -6.14 7.58 30.88
CA CYS A 402 -7.14 6.57 30.50
C CYS A 402 -6.53 5.52 29.54
N VAL A 403 -5.89 5.98 28.45
CA VAL A 403 -5.26 5.11 27.45
C VAL A 403 -4.09 4.29 28.04
N ARG A 404 -3.32 4.88 28.96
CA ARG A 404 -2.23 4.18 29.67
C ARG A 404 -2.77 3.06 30.57
N ASN A 405 -3.95 3.26 31.15
CA ASN A 405 -4.60 2.30 32.05
C ASN A 405 -5.43 1.22 31.33
N MET A 406 -5.72 1.36 30.04
CA MET A 406 -6.36 0.33 29.22
C MET A 406 -5.47 -0.92 29.10
N LYS A 407 -6.06 -2.12 29.15
CA LYS A 407 -5.31 -3.36 28.92
C LYS A 407 -4.86 -3.42 27.46
N ALA A 408 -3.67 -3.98 27.22
CA ALA A 408 -3.15 -4.18 25.86
C ALA A 408 -4.12 -4.93 24.93
N VAL A 409 -4.84 -5.93 25.48
CA VAL A 409 -5.86 -6.69 24.73
C VAL A 409 -7.04 -5.80 24.30
N GLU A 410 -7.52 -4.92 25.18
CA GLU A 410 -8.62 -3.99 24.88
C GLU A 410 -8.21 -2.99 23.79
N ARG A 411 -6.98 -2.44 23.87
CA ARG A 411 -6.43 -1.57 22.83
C ARG A 411 -6.28 -2.31 21.50
N ALA A 412 -5.82 -3.56 21.52
CA ALA A 412 -5.70 -4.36 20.31
C ALA A 412 -7.04 -4.61 19.63
N VAL A 413 -8.09 -4.96 20.40
CA VAL A 413 -9.46 -5.14 19.89
C VAL A 413 -9.94 -3.86 19.21
N LEU A 414 -9.85 -2.71 19.88
CA LEU A 414 -10.24 -1.42 19.28
C LEU A 414 -9.44 -1.12 18.00
N GLY A 415 -8.14 -1.42 18.00
CA GLY A 415 -7.28 -1.26 16.84
C GLY A 415 -7.74 -2.11 15.65
N PHE A 416 -8.13 -3.36 15.88
CA PHE A 416 -8.69 -4.24 14.84
C PHE A 416 -10.04 -3.76 14.33
N MET A 417 -10.93 -3.29 15.21
CA MET A 417 -12.22 -2.72 14.81
C MET A 417 -12.01 -1.53 13.86
N CYS A 418 -11.11 -0.61 14.21
CA CYS A 418 -10.76 0.54 13.37
C CYS A 418 -10.20 0.11 11.99
N LYS A 419 -9.33 -0.92 11.94
CA LYS A 419 -8.83 -1.47 10.66
C LYS A 419 -9.98 -1.99 9.78
N GLN A 420 -10.90 -2.74 10.38
CA GLN A 420 -12.02 -3.37 9.68
C GLN A 420 -13.02 -2.33 9.15
N ILE A 421 -13.30 -1.26 9.90
CA ILE A 421 -14.15 -0.15 9.44
C ILE A 421 -13.55 0.52 8.20
N ILE A 422 -12.24 0.79 8.19
CA ILE A 422 -11.54 1.40 7.05
C ILE A 422 -11.60 0.49 5.82
N ASP A 423 -11.35 -0.82 6.00
CA ASP A 423 -11.38 -1.76 4.88
C ASP A 423 -12.81 -2.04 4.38
N MET A 424 -13.82 -1.98 5.25
CA MET A 424 -15.21 -2.08 4.85
C MET A 424 -15.63 -0.91 3.94
N GLY A 425 -15.22 0.31 4.25
CA GLY A 425 -15.50 1.44 3.36
C GLY A 425 -14.82 1.29 1.98
N ARG A 426 -13.62 0.71 1.92
CA ARG A 426 -12.97 0.34 0.65
C ARG A 426 -13.75 -0.73 -0.11
N LEU A 427 -14.24 -1.75 0.59
CA LEU A 427 -15.10 -2.79 0.00
C LEU A 427 -16.37 -2.19 -0.61
N MET A 428 -17.05 -1.33 0.14
CA MET A 428 -18.28 -0.67 -0.33
C MET A 428 -18.01 0.18 -1.58
N TRP A 429 -16.88 0.89 -1.61
CA TRP A 429 -16.47 1.64 -2.80
C TRP A 429 -16.22 0.75 -4.01
N MET A 430 -15.56 -0.40 -3.82
CA MET A 430 -15.36 -1.37 -4.90
C MET A 430 -16.70 -1.87 -5.46
N LYS A 431 -17.66 -2.17 -4.58
CA LYS A 431 -19.00 -2.62 -4.95
C LYS A 431 -19.80 -1.53 -5.68
N GLU A 432 -19.74 -0.28 -5.20
CA GLU A 432 -20.37 0.88 -5.86
C GLU A 432 -19.82 1.11 -7.28
N ARG A 433 -18.55 0.76 -7.50
CA ARG A 433 -17.90 0.80 -8.82
C ARG A 433 -18.22 -0.40 -9.70
N GLY A 434 -19.08 -1.32 -9.26
CA GLY A 434 -19.55 -2.46 -10.05
C GLY A 434 -18.66 -3.69 -9.99
N LEU A 435 -17.73 -3.79 -9.03
CA LEU A 435 -17.01 -5.03 -8.80
C LEU A 435 -17.84 -5.96 -7.93
N GLU A 436 -17.87 -7.23 -8.30
CA GLU A 436 -18.18 -8.26 -7.33
C GLU A 436 -16.95 -8.40 -6.43
N ALA A 437 -17.11 -8.12 -5.14
CA ALA A 437 -16.01 -7.96 -4.22
C ALA A 437 -16.30 -8.50 -2.82
N GLU A 438 -15.24 -8.95 -2.16
CA GLU A 438 -15.26 -9.46 -0.80
C GLU A 438 -14.09 -8.92 0.04
N PHE A 439 -14.30 -8.92 1.34
CA PHE A 439 -13.31 -8.63 2.36
C PHE A 439 -13.18 -9.84 3.28
N VAL A 440 -11.99 -10.44 3.33
CA VAL A 440 -11.74 -11.70 4.05
C VAL A 440 -10.47 -11.63 4.90
N LYS A 441 -10.38 -12.49 5.92
CA LYS A 441 -9.14 -12.80 6.61
C LYS A 441 -8.42 -13.92 5.85
N TYR A 442 -7.37 -13.60 5.10
CA TYR A 442 -6.73 -14.56 4.17
C TYR A 442 -5.66 -15.44 4.82
N VAL A 443 -5.17 -15.11 6.02
CA VAL A 443 -4.30 -15.99 6.80
C VAL A 443 -4.63 -15.89 8.30
N PRO A 444 -4.28 -16.90 9.11
CA PRO A 444 -4.39 -16.80 10.56
C PRO A 444 -3.55 -15.63 11.12
N SER A 445 -4.02 -15.02 12.20
CA SER A 445 -3.30 -13.94 12.91
C SER A 445 -1.92 -14.37 13.41
N SER A 446 -1.72 -15.67 13.68
CA SER A 446 -0.42 -16.26 14.03
C SER A 446 0.61 -16.24 12.89
N VAL A 447 0.14 -16.21 11.64
CA VAL A 447 0.99 -16.05 10.44
C VAL A 447 1.31 -14.58 10.23
N SER A 448 0.30 -13.72 10.27
CA SER A 448 0.45 -12.27 10.16
C SER A 448 -0.72 -11.57 10.86
N PRO A 449 -0.49 -10.55 11.72
CA PRO A 449 -1.58 -9.70 12.21
C PRO A 449 -2.15 -8.80 11.12
N GLU A 450 -1.45 -8.65 9.99
CA GLU A 450 -1.92 -7.95 8.79
C GLU A 450 -2.46 -9.00 7.80
N ASN A 451 -3.66 -9.50 8.10
CA ASN A 451 -4.29 -10.64 7.43
C ASN A 451 -5.58 -10.29 6.68
N HIS A 452 -5.83 -9.02 6.43
CA HIS A 452 -6.96 -8.53 5.66
C HIS A 452 -6.67 -8.60 4.15
N LEU A 453 -7.65 -9.07 3.37
CA LEU A 453 -7.59 -9.12 1.92
C LEU A 453 -8.87 -8.54 1.32
N LEU A 454 -8.71 -7.55 0.45
CA LEU A 454 -9.76 -7.10 -0.46
C LEU A 454 -9.58 -7.85 -1.77
N ILE A 455 -10.62 -8.56 -2.21
CA ILE A 455 -10.63 -9.28 -3.48
C ILE A 455 -11.83 -8.83 -4.31
N GLY A 456 -11.65 -8.71 -5.62
CA GLY A 456 -12.74 -8.36 -6.52
C GLY A 456 -12.54 -8.86 -7.93
N ARG A 457 -13.65 -9.06 -8.65
CA ARG A 457 -13.68 -9.45 -10.06
C ARG A 457 -14.63 -8.57 -10.85
N CYS A 458 -14.32 -8.36 -12.12
CA CYS A 458 -15.18 -7.63 -13.03
C CYS A 458 -16.22 -8.58 -13.64
N THR A 459 -17.51 -8.22 -13.56
CA THR A 459 -18.62 -9.05 -14.03
C THR A 459 -18.83 -9.01 -15.55
N ASN A 460 -18.13 -8.13 -16.27
CA ASN A 460 -18.32 -7.92 -17.71
C ASN A 460 -17.65 -8.98 -18.60
N HIS A 461 -17.03 -10.02 -18.02
CA HIS A 461 -16.24 -11.02 -18.75
C HIS A 461 -16.66 -12.47 -18.44
N SER A 462 -17.89 -12.68 -17.95
CA SER A 462 -18.48 -14.02 -17.76
C SER A 462 -18.97 -14.66 -19.04
#